data_AF-A0A662UQY2-F1
#
_entry.id   AF-A0A662UQY2-F1
#
_cell.length_a   1.000
_cell.length_b   1.000
_cell.length_c   1.000
_cell.angle_alpha   90.00
_cell.angle_beta   90.00
_cell.angle_gamma   90.00
#
_symmetry.space_group_name_H-M   'P 1'
#
loop_
_entity.id
_entity.type
_entity.pdbx_description
1 polymer ?
#
loop_
_entity_poly.entity_id
_entity_poly.type
_entity_poly.pdbx_seq_one_letter_code
_entity_poly.pdbx_strand_id
1 'polypeptide(L)'
;MRTKTILVFLLAWLLVLPVASMAISLQEVKTIVSSPELGDTVLVWVPGGFWAEPVEVNGVLYHNCTWPGQLVNRSDGTTLWIEPNFWNIANTTGENYMRFIKSSDQVAFYASLNNVTTQWGGIAWATPGVVFVGRTPPQFATLPATGGYTWFSLPMEVQEFLDIYESLYVKVNYEVVKRDDTLVRTGLLLWFEDLNDGSAKTEVYIAFHDDFGGIVGDKTIVKTIDVPLIVDGQLVVGNFEVQRALNPGGWASMVFLLKNADIMKGEIYIDLKPFVEEVLDQMVNFFDFPAERLVWSDIVYSNYFGSEGTEAELGWILYDARLVPPELTPKIVVETVTETQEVTETETTTVTETTTLTQTTTETTTEEMTTTITTTVAPDAVTLAIIGIIALIIGFVVGMVLKGKR
;
A
#
# COMPACT_ATOMS: atom_id res chain seq x y z
N MET A 1 6.50 -50.99 39.33
CA MET A 1 5.72 -49.80 39.71
C MET A 1 6.65 -48.60 39.82
N ARG A 2 6.61 -47.70 38.82
CA ARG A 2 7.05 -46.30 38.91
C ARG A 2 6.44 -45.60 37.71
N THR A 3 5.28 -45.00 37.95
CA THR A 3 4.55 -44.13 37.04
C THR A 3 5.38 -42.86 36.86
N LYS A 4 5.88 -42.61 35.64
CA LYS A 4 6.48 -41.32 35.29
C LYS A 4 5.39 -40.43 34.70
N THR A 5 5.05 -39.40 35.46
CA THR A 5 4.24 -38.26 35.06
C THR A 5 4.94 -37.55 33.90
N ILE A 6 4.31 -37.55 32.71
CA ILE A 6 4.68 -36.64 31.62
C ILE A 6 3.90 -35.36 31.86
N LEU A 7 4.64 -34.30 32.18
CA LEU A 7 4.15 -32.94 32.30
C LEU A 7 3.86 -32.44 30.87
N VAL A 8 2.59 -32.44 30.48
CA VAL A 8 2.13 -31.76 29.26
C VAL A 8 2.14 -30.27 29.56
N PHE A 9 3.13 -29.56 29.01
CA PHE A 9 3.07 -28.10 28.89
C PHE A 9 1.93 -27.77 27.91
N LEU A 10 0.76 -27.45 28.44
CA LEU A 10 -0.23 -26.66 27.70
C LEU A 10 0.43 -25.29 27.45
N LEU A 11 0.91 -25.07 26.23
CA LEU A 11 1.09 -23.73 25.71
C LEU A 11 -0.32 -23.13 25.64
N ALA A 12 -0.65 -22.28 26.60
CA ALA A 12 -1.78 -21.39 26.48
C ALA A 12 -1.49 -20.45 25.30
N TRP A 13 -1.99 -20.81 24.12
CA TRP A 13 -2.26 -19.84 23.07
C TRP A 13 -3.25 -18.85 23.67
N LEU A 14 -2.76 -17.69 24.09
CA LEU A 14 -3.60 -16.51 24.19
C LEU A 14 -4.13 -16.27 22.78
N LEU A 15 -5.32 -16.78 22.51
CA LEU A 15 -6.22 -16.19 21.53
C LEU A 15 -6.41 -14.75 21.97
N VAL A 16 -5.57 -13.86 21.45
CA VAL A 16 -5.93 -12.45 21.32
C VAL A 16 -7.12 -12.48 20.36
N LEU A 17 -8.32 -12.60 20.92
CA LEU A 17 -9.53 -12.33 20.17
C LEU A 17 -9.34 -10.94 19.58
N PRO A 18 -9.39 -10.76 18.25
CA PRO A 18 -9.40 -9.43 17.69
C PRO A 18 -10.61 -8.75 18.31
N VAL A 19 -10.36 -7.76 19.18
CA VAL A 19 -11.39 -6.79 19.52
C VAL A 19 -11.74 -6.20 18.17
N ALA A 20 -12.91 -6.56 17.63
CA ALA A 20 -13.42 -5.94 16.42
C ALA A 20 -13.53 -4.46 16.75
N SER A 21 -12.53 -3.68 16.35
CA SER A 21 -12.63 -2.23 16.41
C SER A 21 -13.85 -1.89 15.55
N MET A 22 -14.86 -1.29 16.19
CA MET A 22 -16.00 -0.78 15.45
C MET A 22 -15.43 0.16 14.39
N ALA A 23 -15.84 -0.05 13.13
CA ALA A 23 -15.40 0.81 12.04
C ALA A 23 -15.82 2.25 12.34
N ILE A 24 -14.92 3.19 12.08
CA ILE A 24 -15.22 4.60 12.31
C ILE A 24 -16.32 5.09 11.38
N SER A 25 -17.22 5.92 11.89
CA SER A 25 -18.27 6.57 11.12
C SER A 25 -17.84 7.93 10.57
N LEU A 26 -18.50 8.41 9.50
CA LEU A 26 -18.32 9.78 8.98
C LEU A 26 -18.51 10.84 10.08
N GLN A 27 -19.49 10.64 10.97
CA GLN A 27 -19.76 11.55 12.07
C GLN A 27 -18.63 11.57 13.10
N GLU A 28 -18.01 10.42 13.40
CA GLU A 28 -16.85 10.36 14.30
C GLU A 28 -15.63 11.04 13.67
N VAL A 29 -15.35 10.80 12.38
CA VAL A 29 -14.28 11.52 11.67
C VAL A 29 -14.54 13.02 11.68
N LYS A 30 -15.76 13.46 11.35
CA LYS A 30 -16.14 14.88 11.41
C LYS A 30 -15.88 15.46 12.80
N THR A 31 -16.30 14.77 13.87
CA THR A 31 -16.08 15.22 15.25
C THR A 31 -14.59 15.34 15.57
N ILE A 32 -13.77 14.38 15.13
CA ILE A 32 -12.31 14.43 15.29
C ILE A 32 -11.76 15.65 14.55
N VAL A 33 -12.06 15.84 13.27
CA VAL A 33 -11.45 16.93 12.50
C VAL A 33 -11.92 18.31 12.96
N SER A 34 -13.18 18.43 13.42
CA SER A 34 -13.78 19.71 13.86
C SER A 34 -13.53 20.09 15.32
N SER A 35 -12.79 19.28 16.10
CA SER A 35 -12.52 19.53 17.51
C SER A 35 -11.01 19.78 17.79
N PRO A 36 -10.40 20.84 17.24
CA PRO A 36 -8.97 21.09 17.37
C PRO A 36 -8.55 21.42 18.80
N GLU A 37 -7.33 20.99 19.14
CA GLU A 37 -6.68 21.16 20.42
C GLU A 37 -5.38 21.97 20.27
N LEU A 38 -4.86 22.47 21.39
CA LEU A 38 -3.63 23.25 21.43
C LEU A 38 -2.48 22.56 20.67
N GLY A 39 -1.87 23.28 19.72
CA GLY A 39 -0.74 22.83 18.92
C GLY A 39 -1.13 22.21 17.58
N ASP A 40 -2.42 22.00 17.32
CA ASP A 40 -2.89 21.46 16.05
C ASP A 40 -2.82 22.45 14.91
N THR A 41 -2.84 21.90 13.70
CA THR A 41 -2.96 22.65 12.45
C THR A 41 -4.24 22.21 11.74
N VAL A 42 -5.08 23.16 11.33
CA VAL A 42 -6.35 22.93 10.62
C VAL A 42 -6.34 23.69 9.30
N LEU A 43 -6.58 22.97 8.21
CA LEU A 43 -6.70 23.49 6.87
C LEU A 43 -8.16 23.41 6.43
N VAL A 44 -8.63 24.50 5.83
CA VAL A 44 -9.94 24.56 5.18
C VAL A 44 -9.72 25.00 3.74
N TRP A 45 -10.16 24.17 2.80
CA TRP A 45 -10.16 24.51 1.40
C TRP A 45 -11.20 25.57 1.08
N VAL A 46 -10.78 26.56 0.30
CA VAL A 46 -11.61 27.65 -0.20
C VAL A 46 -11.43 27.74 -1.72
N PRO A 47 -12.51 27.88 -2.53
CA PRO A 47 -12.40 27.99 -3.98
C PRO A 47 -11.74 29.30 -4.45
N GLY A 48 -11.23 29.31 -5.69
CA GLY A 48 -10.86 30.53 -6.41
C GLY A 48 -9.39 30.95 -6.32
N GLY A 49 -8.45 30.02 -6.13
CA GLY A 49 -7.02 30.33 -6.00
C GLY A 49 -6.72 31.18 -4.75
N PHE A 50 -7.54 31.00 -3.72
CA PHE A 50 -7.46 31.73 -2.48
C PHE A 50 -6.30 31.21 -1.64
N TRP A 51 -5.47 32.13 -1.18
CA TRP A 51 -4.42 31.84 -0.21
C TRP A 51 -4.41 32.94 0.85
N ALA A 52 -4.44 32.53 2.12
CA ALA A 52 -4.32 33.43 3.25
C ALA A 52 -3.22 32.93 4.18
N GLU A 53 -2.42 33.85 4.74
CA GLU A 53 -1.44 33.50 5.76
C GLU A 53 -2.13 32.74 6.91
N PRO A 54 -1.50 31.68 7.45
CA PRO A 54 -2.01 30.98 8.62
C PRO A 54 -2.22 31.91 9.81
N VAL A 55 -3.32 31.72 10.54
CA VAL A 55 -3.67 32.50 11.74
C VAL A 55 -3.73 31.58 12.95
N GLU A 56 -3.02 31.94 14.00
CA GLU A 56 -3.08 31.22 15.27
C GLU A 56 -4.24 31.75 16.13
N VAL A 57 -5.11 30.85 16.60
CA VAL A 57 -6.21 31.17 17.51
C VAL A 57 -6.19 30.17 18.67
N ASN A 58 -5.97 30.66 19.89
CA ASN A 58 -5.84 29.84 21.09
C ASN A 58 -4.78 28.71 20.96
N GLY A 59 -3.70 28.99 20.21
CA GLY A 59 -2.62 28.04 19.96
C GLY A 59 -2.95 26.92 18.95
N VAL A 60 -4.05 27.05 18.20
CA VAL A 60 -4.35 26.25 17.02
C VAL A 60 -4.01 27.07 15.78
N LEU A 61 -3.27 26.50 14.83
CA LEU A 61 -2.95 27.14 13.56
C LEU A 61 -4.06 26.86 12.54
N TYR A 62 -4.77 27.88 12.08
CA TYR A 62 -5.79 27.77 11.03
C TYR A 62 -5.27 28.32 9.71
N HIS A 63 -5.50 27.60 8.62
CA HIS A 63 -5.10 28.01 7.28
C HIS A 63 -6.25 27.80 6.28
N ASN A 64 -6.77 28.90 5.74
CA ASN A 64 -7.71 28.85 4.63
C ASN A 64 -6.93 28.94 3.32
N CYS A 65 -6.90 27.84 2.54
CA CYS A 65 -6.10 27.78 1.32
C CYS A 65 -6.73 26.87 0.27
N THR A 66 -6.69 27.27 -1.01
CA THR A 66 -7.01 26.38 -2.13
C THR A 66 -5.93 25.30 -2.28
N TRP A 67 -4.67 25.73 -2.22
CA TRP A 67 -3.44 24.98 -2.43
C TRP A 67 -2.28 25.96 -2.13
N PRO A 68 -1.07 25.57 -1.68
CA PRO A 68 -0.51 24.22 -1.55
C PRO A 68 -0.71 23.48 -0.23
N GLY A 69 -1.35 24.05 0.80
CA GLY A 69 -1.48 23.38 2.10
C GLY A 69 -0.42 23.84 3.10
N GLN A 70 0.05 22.96 4.00
CA GLN A 70 0.86 23.35 5.16
C GLN A 70 1.90 22.29 5.55
N LEU A 71 3.14 22.75 5.81
CA LEU A 71 4.17 21.95 6.48
C LEU A 71 3.89 21.84 7.97
N VAL A 72 3.97 20.62 8.52
CA VAL A 72 3.83 20.32 9.94
C VAL A 72 4.98 19.44 10.43
N ASN A 73 5.32 19.57 11.72
CA ASN A 73 6.40 18.81 12.35
C ASN A 73 5.83 17.72 13.26
N ARG A 74 6.32 16.50 13.12
CA ARG A 74 6.01 15.38 14.01
C ARG A 74 6.86 15.41 15.27
N SER A 75 6.45 14.67 16.30
CA SER A 75 7.18 14.54 17.55
C SER A 75 8.52 13.82 17.40
N ASP A 76 8.67 12.95 16.38
CA ASP A 76 9.91 12.23 16.08
C ASP A 76 10.93 13.05 15.26
N GLY A 77 10.63 14.32 14.98
CA GLY A 77 11.49 15.25 14.25
C GLY A 77 11.33 15.18 12.73
N THR A 78 10.52 14.26 12.20
CA THR A 78 10.17 14.24 10.78
C THR A 78 9.10 15.29 10.45
N THR A 79 8.95 15.62 9.17
CA THR A 79 7.99 16.60 8.68
C THR A 79 7.01 15.98 7.69
N LEU A 80 5.80 16.51 7.68
CA LEU A 80 4.74 16.18 6.72
C LEU A 80 4.27 17.44 6.03
N TRP A 81 3.82 17.32 4.78
CA TRP A 81 3.08 18.36 4.09
C TRP A 81 1.66 17.87 3.88
N ILE A 82 0.70 18.54 4.51
CA ILE A 82 -0.72 18.18 4.44
C ILE A 82 -1.44 19.10 3.44
N GLU A 83 -2.23 18.51 2.55
CA GLU A 83 -2.91 19.25 1.48
C GLU A 83 -4.35 18.74 1.24
N PRO A 84 -5.38 19.61 1.32
CA PRO A 84 -6.74 19.24 0.92
C PRO A 84 -6.87 18.95 -0.58
N ASN A 85 -6.12 19.67 -1.42
CA ASN A 85 -5.95 19.47 -2.87
C ASN A 85 -7.23 19.17 -3.67
N PHE A 86 -8.15 20.14 -3.73
CA PHE A 86 -9.41 20.04 -4.49
C PHE A 86 -9.18 20.51 -5.93
N TRP A 87 -8.22 19.90 -6.62
CA TRP A 87 -7.65 20.40 -7.87
C TRP A 87 -8.69 20.60 -8.98
N ASN A 88 -9.74 19.78 -9.09
CA ASN A 88 -10.74 19.90 -10.16
C ASN A 88 -12.04 20.60 -9.70
N ILE A 89 -12.16 21.05 -8.46
CA ILE A 89 -13.40 21.70 -7.98
C ILE A 89 -13.35 23.20 -8.29
N ALA A 90 -14.26 23.66 -9.14
CA ALA A 90 -14.44 25.07 -9.45
C ALA A 90 -15.28 25.77 -8.36
N ASN A 91 -16.37 25.13 -7.95
CA ASN A 91 -17.25 25.62 -6.90
C ASN A 91 -17.95 24.46 -6.18
N THR A 92 -18.32 24.67 -4.93
CA THR A 92 -19.11 23.73 -4.13
C THR A 92 -19.71 24.44 -2.93
N THR A 93 -20.67 23.80 -2.28
CA THR A 93 -21.21 24.16 -0.98
C THR A 93 -20.96 23.02 0.01
N GLY A 94 -20.90 23.32 1.30
CA GLY A 94 -20.72 22.32 2.34
C GLY A 94 -19.52 22.65 3.21
N GLU A 95 -18.85 21.62 3.70
CA GLU A 95 -17.74 21.76 4.64
C GLU A 95 -16.60 20.82 4.29
N ASN A 96 -15.38 21.27 4.56
CA ASN A 96 -14.19 20.46 4.43
C ASN A 96 -13.16 20.89 5.46
N TYR A 97 -12.43 19.93 6.00
CA TYR A 97 -11.41 20.16 7.00
C TYR A 97 -10.32 19.11 6.86
N MET A 98 -9.07 19.53 7.02
CA MET A 98 -7.93 18.65 7.22
C MET A 98 -7.19 19.08 8.49
N ARG A 99 -6.97 18.17 9.43
CA ARG A 99 -6.34 18.46 10.72
C ARG A 99 -5.10 17.59 10.90
N PHE A 100 -3.98 18.23 11.22
CA PHE A 100 -2.86 17.55 11.87
C PHE A 100 -3.06 17.63 13.39
N ILE A 101 -3.16 16.46 14.03
CA ILE A 101 -3.39 16.29 15.46
C ILE A 101 -2.04 16.17 16.15
N LYS A 102 -1.60 17.24 16.82
CA LYS A 102 -0.23 17.36 17.32
C LYS A 102 0.09 16.38 18.46
N SER A 103 -0.90 16.04 19.26
CA SER A 103 -0.74 15.12 20.41
C SER A 103 -0.46 13.68 20.00
N SER A 104 -0.85 13.29 18.78
CA SER A 104 -0.72 11.91 18.27
C SER A 104 0.03 11.81 16.93
N ASP A 105 0.46 12.94 16.36
CA ASP A 105 1.05 13.05 15.01
C ASP A 105 0.20 12.40 13.91
N GLN A 106 -1.13 12.45 14.04
CA GLN A 106 -2.08 11.89 13.08
C GLN A 106 -2.59 12.97 12.13
N VAL A 107 -3.04 12.58 10.95
CA VAL A 107 -3.75 13.48 10.03
C VAL A 107 -5.16 12.95 9.83
N ALA A 108 -6.16 13.81 9.97
CA ALA A 108 -7.55 13.45 9.72
C ALA A 108 -8.17 14.42 8.71
N PHE A 109 -9.04 13.91 7.86
CA PHE A 109 -9.72 14.68 6.83
C PHE A 109 -11.20 14.35 6.82
N TYR A 110 -12.00 15.38 6.57
CA TYR A 110 -13.42 15.24 6.35
C TYR A 110 -13.90 16.23 5.29
N ALA A 111 -14.73 15.77 4.38
CA ALA A 111 -15.44 16.62 3.43
C ALA A 111 -16.88 16.13 3.24
N SER A 112 -17.82 17.07 3.26
CA SER A 112 -19.21 16.86 2.87
C SER A 112 -19.56 17.94 1.86
N LEU A 113 -19.53 17.58 0.58
CA LEU A 113 -19.64 18.48 -0.55
C LEU A 113 -21.01 18.33 -1.22
N ASN A 114 -21.57 19.46 -1.61
CA ASN A 114 -22.84 19.55 -2.32
C ASN A 114 -22.72 20.54 -3.48
N ASN A 115 -23.50 20.33 -4.54
CA ASN A 115 -23.51 21.20 -5.72
C ASN A 115 -22.10 21.40 -6.32
N VAL A 116 -21.29 20.34 -6.36
CA VAL A 116 -19.95 20.40 -6.93
C VAL A 116 -20.03 20.72 -8.42
N THR A 117 -19.29 21.74 -8.84
CA THR A 117 -19.00 21.99 -10.25
C THR A 117 -17.51 21.84 -10.49
N THR A 118 -17.15 21.09 -11.52
CA THR A 118 -15.75 20.80 -11.86
C THR A 118 -15.18 21.81 -12.85
N GLN A 119 -13.86 22.05 -12.79
CA GLN A 119 -13.13 22.91 -13.73
C GLN A 119 -12.99 22.25 -15.11
N TRP A 120 -12.74 20.93 -15.15
CA TRP A 120 -12.45 20.18 -16.38
C TRP A 120 -13.43 19.03 -16.67
N GLY A 121 -14.55 18.98 -15.95
CA GLY A 121 -15.50 17.86 -16.05
C GLY A 121 -15.03 16.63 -15.28
N GLY A 122 -15.76 15.53 -15.45
CA GLY A 122 -15.40 14.22 -14.90
C GLY A 122 -15.89 13.97 -13.48
N ILE A 123 -15.70 12.72 -13.06
CA ILE A 123 -16.18 12.16 -11.78
C ILE A 123 -15.13 12.23 -10.67
N ALA A 124 -13.94 12.74 -10.98
CA ALA A 124 -12.82 12.82 -10.06
C ALA A 124 -12.46 14.27 -9.78
N TRP A 125 -12.40 14.63 -8.50
CA TRP A 125 -12.54 16.01 -8.10
C TRP A 125 -11.36 16.55 -7.30
N ALA A 126 -10.77 15.70 -6.45
CA ALA A 126 -9.81 16.11 -5.44
C ALA A 126 -8.91 14.95 -5.05
N THR A 127 -7.73 15.28 -4.51
CA THR A 127 -6.73 14.31 -4.03
C THR A 127 -6.14 14.76 -2.68
N PRO A 128 -6.96 14.91 -1.63
CA PRO A 128 -6.46 15.20 -0.29
C PRO A 128 -5.38 14.18 0.10
N GLY A 129 -4.23 14.69 0.53
CA GLY A 129 -3.05 13.87 0.71
C GLY A 129 -2.06 14.41 1.73
N VAL A 130 -1.09 13.56 2.04
CA VAL A 130 -0.01 13.83 2.98
C VAL A 130 1.30 13.43 2.32
N VAL A 131 2.12 14.40 1.94
CA VAL A 131 3.49 14.15 1.49
C VAL A 131 4.34 13.89 2.73
N PHE A 132 4.90 12.69 2.85
CA PHE A 132 5.71 12.30 4.02
C PHE A 132 7.18 12.02 3.66
N VAL A 133 7.51 12.05 2.37
CA VAL A 133 8.88 12.08 1.86
C VAL A 133 8.90 12.91 0.58
N GLY A 134 9.87 13.83 0.47
CA GLY A 134 10.07 14.59 -0.76
C GLY A 134 9.13 15.77 -0.91
N ARG A 135 8.92 16.18 -2.15
CA ARG A 135 8.09 17.34 -2.49
C ARG A 135 7.38 17.15 -3.82
N THR A 136 6.20 17.77 -3.94
CA THR A 136 5.51 17.94 -5.21
C THR A 136 6.46 18.54 -6.28
N PRO A 137 6.32 18.16 -7.56
CA PRO A 137 7.11 18.75 -8.64
C PRO A 137 7.04 20.28 -8.70
N PRO A 138 8.17 20.97 -9.00
CA PRO A 138 8.22 22.43 -8.96
C PRO A 138 7.39 23.08 -10.07
N GLN A 139 6.98 22.33 -11.10
CA GLN A 139 6.00 22.79 -12.08
C GLN A 139 4.67 23.20 -11.44
N PHE A 140 4.28 22.56 -10.33
CA PHE A 140 3.07 22.91 -9.61
C PHE A 140 3.37 23.98 -8.56
N ALA A 141 4.37 23.76 -7.70
CA ALA A 141 4.95 24.80 -6.82
C ALA A 141 6.28 24.39 -6.24
N THR A 142 7.04 25.42 -5.89
CA THR A 142 8.25 25.32 -5.09
C THR A 142 7.91 25.13 -3.61
N LEU A 143 7.73 23.87 -3.20
CA LEU A 143 7.51 23.48 -1.80
C LEU A 143 8.80 22.92 -1.17
N PRO A 144 9.03 23.10 0.14
CA PRO A 144 10.12 22.43 0.83
C PRO A 144 9.90 20.91 0.83
N ALA A 145 11.00 20.15 0.81
CA ALA A 145 10.95 18.71 0.96
C ALA A 145 10.53 18.32 2.38
N THR A 146 9.67 17.31 2.45
CA THR A 146 9.22 16.62 3.66
C THR A 146 10.07 15.39 3.94
N GLY A 147 9.94 14.83 5.14
CA GLY A 147 10.72 13.68 5.59
C GLY A 147 11.61 14.05 6.76
N GLY A 148 12.92 13.98 6.60
CA GLY A 148 13.89 14.11 7.71
C GLY A 148 14.52 12.77 8.12
N TYR A 149 14.39 11.75 7.27
CA TYR A 149 15.12 10.49 7.42
C TYR A 149 16.61 10.72 7.10
N THR A 150 17.48 10.19 7.95
CA THR A 150 18.94 10.36 7.80
C THR A 150 19.54 9.48 6.69
N TRP A 151 18.78 8.49 6.24
CA TRP A 151 19.24 7.44 5.31
C TRP A 151 18.55 7.49 3.94
N PHE A 152 17.52 8.31 3.77
CA PHE A 152 16.80 8.45 2.49
C PHE A 152 16.14 9.82 2.37
N SER A 153 16.16 10.38 1.17
CA SER A 153 15.48 11.62 0.86
C SER A 153 15.04 11.64 -0.60
N LEU A 154 13.93 12.30 -0.87
CA LEU A 154 13.51 12.69 -2.21
C LEU A 154 13.53 14.23 -2.32
N PRO A 155 13.68 14.81 -3.52
CA PRO A 155 13.82 14.13 -4.82
C PRO A 155 15.13 13.36 -5.02
N MET A 156 15.12 12.30 -5.85
CA MET A 156 16.29 11.47 -6.20
C MET A 156 16.17 10.97 -7.64
N GLU A 157 17.28 10.84 -8.36
CA GLU A 157 17.26 10.19 -9.68
C GLU A 157 16.79 8.73 -9.55
N VAL A 158 15.91 8.29 -10.46
CA VAL A 158 15.34 6.93 -10.38
C VAL A 158 16.43 5.87 -10.53
N GLN A 159 17.40 6.09 -11.40
CA GLN A 159 18.52 5.16 -11.58
C GLN A 159 19.39 5.07 -10.32
N GLU A 160 19.67 6.20 -9.67
CA GLU A 160 20.40 6.24 -8.39
C GLU A 160 19.68 5.40 -7.32
N PHE A 161 18.36 5.54 -7.20
CA PHE A 161 17.57 4.73 -6.29
C PHE A 161 17.71 3.24 -6.56
N LEU A 162 17.54 2.82 -7.82
CA LEU A 162 17.57 1.40 -8.20
C LEU A 162 18.95 0.75 -8.00
N ASP A 163 20.02 1.54 -8.15
CA ASP A 163 21.40 1.09 -7.98
C ASP A 163 21.80 0.97 -6.49
N ILE A 164 21.28 1.83 -5.63
CA ILE A 164 21.67 1.89 -4.21
C ILE A 164 20.79 1.01 -3.31
N TYR A 165 19.48 0.99 -3.54
CA TYR A 165 18.53 0.40 -2.61
C TYR A 165 18.03 -0.95 -3.13
N GLU A 166 18.21 -2.02 -2.35
CA GLU A 166 17.61 -3.33 -2.64
C GLU A 166 16.10 -3.35 -2.44
N SER A 167 15.59 -2.52 -1.53
CA SER A 167 14.16 -2.33 -1.23
C SER A 167 13.94 -0.98 -0.57
N LEU A 168 12.71 -0.47 -0.62
CA LEU A 168 12.27 0.69 0.16
C LEU A 168 10.88 0.43 0.70
N TYR A 169 10.81 0.02 1.96
CA TYR A 169 9.54 -0.25 2.61
C TYR A 169 8.90 1.03 3.13
N VAL A 170 7.64 1.20 2.79
CA VAL A 170 6.74 2.20 3.36
C VAL A 170 5.76 1.52 4.28
N LYS A 171 5.50 2.17 5.41
CA LYS A 171 4.39 1.85 6.31
C LYS A 171 3.31 2.91 6.15
N VAL A 172 2.06 2.48 5.99
CA VAL A 172 0.87 3.32 6.18
C VAL A 172 -0.13 2.63 7.09
N ASN A 173 -0.72 3.35 8.03
CA ASN A 173 -1.81 2.88 8.88
C ASN A 173 -2.95 3.89 8.81
N TYR A 174 -4.11 3.45 8.31
CA TYR A 174 -5.22 4.35 8.01
C TYR A 174 -6.59 3.69 8.17
N GLU A 175 -7.62 4.52 8.16
CA GLU A 175 -9.02 4.12 8.01
C GLU A 175 -9.76 5.15 7.15
N VAL A 176 -10.48 4.68 6.12
CA VAL A 176 -11.30 5.49 5.21
C VAL A 176 -12.77 5.10 5.36
N VAL A 177 -13.64 6.08 5.44
CA VAL A 177 -15.09 5.93 5.47
C VAL A 177 -15.73 6.90 4.48
N LYS A 178 -16.73 6.44 3.74
CA LYS A 178 -17.38 7.21 2.67
C LYS A 178 -18.89 6.97 2.64
N ARG A 179 -19.64 7.91 2.08
CA ARG A 179 -21.04 7.70 1.69
C ARG A 179 -21.09 6.83 0.43
N ASP A 180 -22.15 6.06 0.25
CA ASP A 180 -22.25 5.04 -0.81
C ASP A 180 -22.06 5.59 -2.24
N ASP A 181 -22.40 6.85 -2.49
CA ASP A 181 -22.28 7.52 -3.78
C ASP A 181 -20.96 8.31 -3.95
N THR A 182 -20.07 8.25 -2.95
CA THR A 182 -18.71 8.76 -3.04
C THR A 182 -17.81 7.71 -3.67
N LEU A 183 -17.05 8.10 -4.69
CA LEU A 183 -15.98 7.30 -5.26
C LEU A 183 -14.65 7.68 -4.60
N VAL A 184 -13.85 6.71 -4.20
CA VAL A 184 -12.51 6.92 -3.65
C VAL A 184 -11.50 5.91 -4.18
N ARG A 185 -10.25 6.37 -4.31
CA ARG A 185 -9.05 5.55 -4.43
C ARG A 185 -8.13 5.92 -3.30
N THR A 186 -7.84 4.96 -2.43
CA THR A 186 -6.90 5.15 -1.32
C THR A 186 -5.63 4.34 -1.53
N GLY A 187 -4.50 4.95 -1.19
CA GLY A 187 -3.20 4.32 -1.30
C GLY A 187 -2.08 5.34 -1.38
N LEU A 188 -1.05 5.03 -2.16
CA LEU A 188 0.09 5.89 -2.36
C LEU A 188 0.00 6.61 -3.71
N LEU A 189 0.43 7.87 -3.74
CA LEU A 189 0.67 8.65 -4.93
C LEU A 189 2.15 9.02 -4.99
N LEU A 190 2.77 8.85 -6.15
CA LEU A 190 4.15 9.21 -6.44
C LEU A 190 4.17 10.12 -7.67
N TRP A 191 4.97 11.19 -7.60
CA TRP A 191 5.32 12.01 -8.75
C TRP A 191 6.75 11.77 -9.22
N PHE A 192 6.92 11.83 -10.53
CA PHE A 192 8.22 11.84 -11.18
C PHE A 192 8.35 13.08 -12.06
N GLU A 193 9.52 13.71 -12.02
CA GLU A 193 9.84 14.96 -12.71
C GLU A 193 11.07 14.83 -13.62
N ASP A 194 11.24 15.80 -14.50
CA ASP A 194 12.45 15.95 -15.31
C ASP A 194 13.55 16.65 -14.51
N LEU A 195 14.73 16.06 -14.49
CA LEU A 195 15.91 16.66 -13.85
C LEU A 195 16.23 18.07 -14.37
N ASN A 196 15.94 18.35 -15.65
CA ASN A 196 16.39 19.59 -16.28
C ASN A 196 15.52 20.80 -15.94
N ASP A 197 14.19 20.62 -15.83
CA ASP A 197 13.24 21.72 -15.67
C ASP A 197 12.22 21.49 -14.56
N GLY A 198 12.22 20.33 -13.91
CA GLY A 198 11.28 19.96 -12.86
C GLY A 198 9.83 19.84 -13.33
N SER A 199 9.60 19.71 -14.64
CA SER A 199 8.28 19.40 -15.17
C SER A 199 7.85 17.99 -14.77
N ALA A 200 6.60 17.84 -14.35
CA ALA A 200 6.01 16.56 -14.03
C ALA A 200 5.97 15.68 -15.30
N LYS A 201 6.46 14.45 -15.18
CA LYS A 201 6.54 13.47 -16.26
C LYS A 201 5.66 12.27 -16.01
N THR A 202 5.48 11.88 -14.76
CA THR A 202 4.66 10.73 -14.40
C THR A 202 3.93 10.95 -13.09
N GLU A 203 2.63 10.67 -13.11
CA GLU A 203 1.78 10.55 -11.93
C GLU A 203 1.47 9.07 -11.71
N VAL A 204 1.72 8.55 -10.51
CA VAL A 204 1.60 7.12 -10.22
C VAL A 204 0.76 6.88 -8.98
N TYR A 205 -0.32 6.13 -9.12
CA TYR A 205 -1.10 5.65 -7.98
C TYR A 205 -0.79 4.18 -7.70
N ILE A 206 -0.51 3.83 -6.45
CA ILE A 206 -0.51 2.47 -5.94
C ILE A 206 -1.76 2.33 -5.08
N ALA A 207 -2.82 1.74 -5.65
CA ALA A 207 -4.15 1.73 -5.07
C ALA A 207 -4.42 0.46 -4.27
N PHE A 208 -4.73 0.62 -2.98
CA PHE A 208 -5.16 -0.48 -2.09
C PHE A 208 -6.68 -0.70 -2.14
N HIS A 209 -7.42 0.35 -2.53
CA HIS A 209 -8.83 0.34 -2.90
C HIS A 209 -9.03 1.37 -4.02
N ASP A 210 -10.00 1.11 -4.92
CA ASP A 210 -10.34 2.02 -6.00
C ASP A 210 -11.76 1.76 -6.54
N ASP A 211 -12.66 2.73 -6.38
CA ASP A 211 -14.00 2.68 -6.95
C ASP A 211 -14.04 3.04 -8.46
N PHE A 212 -12.97 3.64 -9.00
CA PHE A 212 -12.94 4.17 -10.37
C PHE A 212 -12.65 3.10 -11.45
N GLY A 213 -12.20 1.91 -11.06
CA GLY A 213 -11.71 0.89 -12.01
C GLY A 213 -10.39 1.27 -12.69
N GLY A 214 -9.56 2.03 -11.99
CA GLY A 214 -8.26 2.54 -12.36
C GLY A 214 -8.31 3.89 -13.07
N ILE A 215 -7.50 4.10 -14.12
CA ILE A 215 -7.46 5.38 -14.83
C ILE A 215 -8.86 5.71 -15.39
N VAL A 216 -9.32 6.93 -15.10
CA VAL A 216 -10.59 7.48 -15.62
C VAL A 216 -10.36 7.92 -17.06
N GLY A 217 -11.12 7.35 -17.99
CA GLY A 217 -10.97 7.59 -19.44
C GLY A 217 -10.18 6.49 -20.14
N ASP A 218 -9.57 6.84 -21.28
CA ASP A 218 -8.83 5.89 -22.12
C ASP A 218 -7.56 5.41 -21.41
N LYS A 219 -7.43 4.10 -21.30
CA LYS A 219 -6.31 3.45 -20.61
C LYS A 219 -5.88 2.18 -21.32
N THR A 220 -4.63 1.79 -21.07
CA THR A 220 -4.06 0.52 -21.50
C THR A 220 -3.67 -0.30 -20.29
N ILE A 221 -4.17 -1.53 -20.20
CA ILE A 221 -3.66 -2.53 -19.25
C ILE A 221 -2.32 -3.03 -19.79
N VAL A 222 -1.25 -2.85 -19.02
CA VAL A 222 0.12 -3.20 -19.40
C VAL A 222 0.38 -4.66 -19.05
N LYS A 223 0.26 -5.00 -17.78
CA LYS A 223 0.51 -6.33 -17.21
C LYS A 223 -0.03 -6.39 -15.79
N THR A 224 0.23 -7.51 -15.13
CA THR A 224 0.00 -7.66 -13.70
C THR A 224 1.31 -8.01 -13.03
N ILE A 225 1.59 -7.40 -11.87
CA ILE A 225 2.76 -7.71 -11.04
C ILE A 225 2.31 -8.21 -9.68
N ASP A 226 3.05 -9.17 -9.14
CA ASP A 226 2.83 -9.68 -7.79
C ASP A 226 3.84 -9.01 -6.85
N VAL A 227 3.33 -8.32 -5.83
CA VAL A 227 4.15 -7.62 -4.84
C VAL A 227 3.75 -8.10 -3.44
N PRO A 228 4.70 -8.58 -2.62
CA PRO A 228 4.41 -8.92 -1.23
C PRO A 228 3.96 -7.69 -0.42
N LEU A 229 2.89 -7.86 0.36
CA LEU A 229 2.35 -6.86 1.28
C LEU A 229 2.26 -7.47 2.67
N ILE A 230 2.45 -6.67 3.71
CA ILE A 230 2.07 -7.07 5.07
C ILE A 230 0.88 -6.22 5.47
N VAL A 231 -0.27 -6.85 5.65
CA VAL A 231 -1.53 -6.21 6.02
C VAL A 231 -1.91 -6.70 7.41
N ASP A 232 -1.97 -5.79 8.38
CA ASP A 232 -2.27 -6.08 9.80
C ASP A 232 -1.39 -7.23 10.36
N GLY A 233 -0.11 -7.23 9.99
CA GLY A 233 0.88 -8.23 10.39
C GLY A 233 0.86 -9.53 9.60
N GLN A 234 -0.06 -9.72 8.65
CA GLN A 234 -0.13 -10.90 7.79
C GLN A 234 0.52 -10.65 6.44
N LEU A 235 1.47 -11.52 6.06
CA LEU A 235 2.04 -11.51 4.73
C LEU A 235 1.00 -12.02 3.71
N VAL A 236 0.74 -11.20 2.70
CA VAL A 236 -0.10 -11.53 1.54
C VAL A 236 0.64 -11.17 0.26
N VAL A 237 0.29 -11.81 -0.85
CA VAL A 237 0.79 -11.43 -2.17
C VAL A 237 -0.26 -10.55 -2.83
N GLY A 238 0.05 -9.26 -3.02
CA GLY A 238 -0.81 -8.33 -3.73
C GLY A 238 -0.67 -8.48 -5.24
N ASN A 239 -1.79 -8.65 -5.93
CA ASN A 239 -1.83 -8.76 -7.39
C ASN A 239 -2.22 -7.41 -7.98
N PHE A 240 -1.23 -6.67 -8.50
CA PHE A 240 -1.41 -5.31 -9.00
C PHE A 240 -1.52 -5.30 -10.53
N GLU A 241 -2.70 -4.95 -11.05
CA GLU A 241 -2.89 -4.65 -12.46
C GLU A 241 -2.29 -3.28 -12.77
N VAL A 242 -1.31 -3.25 -13.68
CA VAL A 242 -0.63 -2.04 -14.11
C VAL A 242 -1.41 -1.45 -15.28
N GLN A 243 -1.91 -0.23 -15.11
CA GLN A 243 -2.56 0.55 -16.14
C GLN A 243 -1.71 1.78 -16.48
N ARG A 244 -1.73 2.19 -17.74
CA ARG A 244 -1.10 3.43 -18.20
C ARG A 244 -2.00 4.24 -19.13
N ALA A 245 -1.80 5.55 -19.14
CA ALA A 245 -2.40 6.48 -20.10
C ALA A 245 -1.51 7.73 -20.26
N LEU A 246 -1.79 8.53 -21.29
CA LEU A 246 -1.27 9.89 -21.38
C LEU A 246 -2.32 10.84 -20.79
N ASN A 247 -1.96 11.54 -19.73
CA ASN A 247 -2.83 12.52 -19.11
C ASN A 247 -3.02 13.73 -20.04
N PRO A 248 -4.23 14.33 -20.13
CA PRO A 248 -4.44 15.58 -20.86
C PRO A 248 -3.52 16.74 -20.42
N GLY A 249 -3.00 16.69 -19.19
CA GLY A 249 -1.99 17.63 -18.67
C GLY A 249 -0.59 17.47 -19.27
N GLY A 250 -0.34 16.43 -20.07
CA GLY A 250 0.93 16.22 -20.77
C GLY A 250 1.96 15.36 -20.04
N TRP A 251 1.57 14.69 -18.94
CA TRP A 251 2.37 13.68 -18.24
C TRP A 251 1.79 12.28 -18.43
N ALA A 252 2.61 11.25 -18.21
CA ALA A 252 2.13 9.87 -18.14
C ALA A 252 1.35 9.65 -16.83
N SER A 253 0.22 8.96 -16.89
CA SER A 253 -0.49 8.47 -15.70
C SER A 253 -0.34 6.97 -15.62
N MET A 254 0.02 6.46 -14.44
CA MET A 254 0.07 5.02 -14.15
C MET A 254 -0.75 4.71 -12.90
N VAL A 255 -1.46 3.58 -12.92
CA VAL A 255 -2.18 3.08 -11.75
C VAL A 255 -1.83 1.61 -11.58
N PHE A 256 -1.33 1.26 -10.39
CA PHE A 256 -1.15 -0.10 -9.93
C PHE A 256 -2.36 -0.44 -9.07
N LEU A 257 -3.31 -1.15 -9.66
CA LEU A 257 -4.59 -1.47 -9.05
C LEU A 257 -4.54 -2.84 -8.37
N LEU A 258 -4.66 -2.89 -7.04
CA LEU A 258 -4.76 -4.15 -6.31
C LEU A 258 -6.07 -4.86 -6.67
N LYS A 259 -5.98 -6.07 -7.25
CA LYS A 259 -7.16 -6.81 -7.78
C LYS A 259 -7.71 -7.87 -6.84
N ASN A 260 -6.89 -8.35 -5.92
CA ASN A 260 -7.20 -9.51 -5.07
C ASN A 260 -7.54 -9.15 -3.62
N ALA A 261 -7.59 -7.86 -3.29
CA ALA A 261 -8.03 -7.35 -2.00
C ALA A 261 -8.62 -5.96 -2.16
N ASP A 262 -9.44 -5.58 -1.18
CA ASP A 262 -10.01 -4.25 -1.04
C ASP A 262 -9.73 -3.76 0.38
N ILE A 263 -8.77 -2.85 0.52
CA ILE A 263 -8.23 -2.44 1.82
C ILE A 263 -8.60 -0.99 2.11
N MET A 264 -9.73 -0.80 2.78
CA MET A 264 -10.22 0.52 3.22
C MET A 264 -9.67 0.94 4.60
N LYS A 265 -9.04 0.02 5.33
CA LYS A 265 -8.38 0.29 6.61
C LYS A 265 -7.32 -0.75 6.94
N GLY A 266 -6.40 -0.38 7.82
CA GLY A 266 -5.38 -1.28 8.36
C GLY A 266 -3.99 -0.70 8.28
N GLU A 267 -3.03 -1.47 8.81
CA GLU A 267 -1.60 -1.20 8.72
C GLU A 267 -0.99 -2.00 7.57
N ILE A 268 -0.43 -1.30 6.59
CA ILE A 268 0.18 -1.87 5.39
C ILE A 268 1.67 -1.55 5.36
N TYR A 269 2.47 -2.59 5.13
CA TYR A 269 3.87 -2.47 4.72
C TYR A 269 4.01 -2.91 3.26
N ILE A 270 4.67 -2.09 2.44
CA ILE A 270 4.87 -2.36 1.02
C ILE A 270 6.24 -1.87 0.57
N ASP A 271 6.92 -2.68 -0.24
CA ASP A 271 8.15 -2.27 -0.92
C ASP A 271 7.81 -1.47 -2.18
N LEU A 272 8.38 -0.26 -2.31
CA LEU A 272 8.17 0.59 -3.46
C LEU A 272 9.05 0.25 -4.66
N LYS A 273 10.13 -0.52 -4.48
CA LYS A 273 11.09 -0.80 -5.55
C LYS A 273 10.43 -1.40 -6.81
N PRO A 274 9.57 -2.45 -6.73
CA PRO A 274 8.95 -3.03 -7.92
C PRO A 274 8.09 -2.05 -8.71
N PHE A 275 7.46 -1.09 -8.03
CA PHE A 275 6.64 -0.05 -8.67
C PHE A 275 7.52 0.97 -9.40
N VAL A 276 8.61 1.39 -8.77
CA VAL A 276 9.56 2.35 -9.37
C VAL A 276 10.28 1.74 -10.57
N GLU A 277 10.66 0.46 -10.51
CA GLU A 277 11.22 -0.27 -11.65
C GLU A 277 10.25 -0.27 -12.84
N GLU A 278 8.97 -0.51 -12.58
CA GLU A 278 7.95 -0.50 -13.62
C GLU A 278 7.73 0.91 -14.20
N VAL A 279 7.76 1.95 -13.36
CA VAL A 279 7.67 3.33 -13.83
C VAL A 279 8.84 3.66 -14.75
N LEU A 280 10.07 3.28 -14.38
CA LEU A 280 11.23 3.49 -15.23
C LEU A 280 11.08 2.76 -16.58
N ASP A 281 10.68 1.48 -16.55
CA ASP A 281 10.43 0.69 -17.77
C ASP A 281 9.42 1.37 -18.69
N GLN A 282 8.27 1.79 -18.15
CA GLN A 282 7.24 2.46 -18.97
C GLN A 282 7.72 3.81 -19.50
N MET A 283 8.41 4.61 -18.69
CA MET A 283 8.89 5.91 -19.11
C MET A 283 9.96 5.80 -20.20
N VAL A 284 10.92 4.89 -20.04
CA VAL A 284 12.02 4.71 -21.00
C VAL A 284 11.55 3.97 -22.25
N ASN A 285 10.91 2.81 -22.09
CA ASN A 285 10.66 1.90 -23.22
C ASN A 285 9.35 2.19 -23.97
N PHE A 286 8.36 2.82 -23.32
CA PHE A 286 7.09 3.17 -23.98
C PHE A 286 6.97 4.67 -24.30
N PHE A 287 7.29 5.54 -23.34
CA PHE A 287 7.22 7.00 -23.54
C PHE A 287 8.51 7.61 -24.13
N ASP A 288 9.56 6.82 -24.36
CA ASP A 288 10.85 7.25 -24.92
C ASP A 288 11.49 8.41 -24.13
N PHE A 289 11.31 8.39 -22.81
CA PHE A 289 11.89 9.36 -21.89
C PHE A 289 13.30 8.94 -21.46
N PRO A 290 14.31 9.81 -21.47
CA PRO A 290 15.67 9.42 -21.08
C PRO A 290 15.77 9.04 -19.60
N ALA A 291 16.30 7.85 -19.32
CA ALA A 291 16.37 7.28 -17.98
C ALA A 291 17.12 8.19 -16.99
N GLU A 292 18.24 8.77 -17.43
CA GLU A 292 19.12 9.65 -16.67
C GLU A 292 18.50 11.00 -16.29
N ARG A 293 17.29 11.29 -16.78
CA ARG A 293 16.55 12.52 -16.48
C ARG A 293 15.37 12.30 -15.57
N LEU A 294 14.98 11.06 -15.30
CA LEU A 294 13.79 10.77 -14.52
C LEU A 294 14.13 10.86 -13.03
N VAL A 295 13.51 11.81 -12.35
CA VAL A 295 13.67 12.05 -10.92
C VAL A 295 12.39 11.65 -10.21
N TRP A 296 12.50 10.87 -9.15
CA TRP A 296 11.40 10.58 -8.23
C TRP A 296 11.26 11.73 -7.22
N SER A 297 10.11 12.39 -7.20
CA SER A 297 9.90 13.64 -6.46
C SER A 297 9.38 13.43 -5.03
N ASP A 298 8.40 12.55 -4.84
CA ASP A 298 7.70 12.40 -3.57
C ASP A 298 7.05 11.02 -3.32
N ILE A 299 6.65 10.84 -2.06
CA ILE A 299 5.75 9.76 -1.62
C ILE A 299 4.62 10.40 -0.82
N VAL A 300 3.39 10.17 -1.29
CA VAL A 300 2.18 10.77 -0.75
C VAL A 300 1.22 9.66 -0.33
N TYR A 301 0.70 9.71 0.91
CA TYR A 301 -0.53 8.98 1.20
C TYR A 301 -1.69 9.82 0.67
N SER A 302 -2.49 9.26 -0.24
CA SER A 302 -3.49 10.04 -0.98
C SER A 302 -4.85 9.35 -1.03
N ASN A 303 -5.89 10.17 -1.09
CA ASN A 303 -7.27 9.74 -1.28
C ASN A 303 -7.87 10.49 -2.46
N TYR A 304 -7.72 9.96 -3.66
CA TYR A 304 -8.31 10.51 -4.89
C TYR A 304 -9.82 10.25 -4.87
N PHE A 305 -10.65 11.29 -4.86
CA PHE A 305 -12.09 11.13 -4.67
C PHE A 305 -12.96 12.00 -5.56
N GLY A 306 -14.22 11.61 -5.68
CA GLY A 306 -15.29 12.35 -6.35
C GLY A 306 -16.62 11.59 -6.33
N SER A 307 -17.45 11.78 -7.34
CA SER A 307 -18.74 11.09 -7.49
C SER A 307 -19.20 11.13 -8.94
N GLU A 308 -20.11 10.22 -9.30
CA GLU A 308 -20.91 10.34 -10.54
C GLU A 308 -21.99 11.43 -10.43
N GLY A 309 -22.34 11.84 -9.21
CA GLY A 309 -23.30 12.91 -8.92
C GLY A 309 -22.66 14.30 -8.80
N THR A 310 -23.26 15.15 -7.97
CA THR A 310 -22.73 16.49 -7.62
C THR A 310 -22.48 16.66 -6.13
N GLU A 311 -22.49 15.54 -5.41
CA GLU A 311 -22.32 15.48 -3.96
C GLU A 311 -21.34 14.35 -3.63
N ALA A 312 -20.59 14.51 -2.54
CA ALA A 312 -19.75 13.46 -1.99
C ALA A 312 -19.52 13.71 -0.51
N GLU A 313 -19.45 12.63 0.28
CA GLU A 313 -19.03 12.66 1.67
C GLU A 313 -17.93 11.64 1.91
N LEU A 314 -16.80 12.10 2.42
CA LEU A 314 -15.58 11.33 2.66
C LEU A 314 -14.95 11.73 3.99
N GLY A 315 -14.54 10.74 4.77
CA GLY A 315 -13.73 10.91 5.96
C GLY A 315 -12.58 9.91 5.98
N TRP A 316 -11.41 10.33 6.45
CA TRP A 316 -10.32 9.40 6.70
C TRP A 316 -9.42 9.87 7.84
N ILE A 317 -8.74 8.90 8.46
CA ILE A 317 -7.68 9.13 9.44
C ILE A 317 -6.45 8.38 8.98
N LEU A 318 -5.33 9.10 8.84
CA LEU A 318 -3.99 8.55 8.72
C LEU A 318 -3.37 8.53 10.12
N TYR A 319 -3.28 7.32 10.69
CA TYR A 319 -2.67 7.09 11.99
C TYR A 319 -1.15 7.18 11.91
N ASP A 320 -0.55 6.70 10.83
CA ASP A 320 0.89 6.74 10.60
C ASP A 320 1.22 6.60 9.11
N ALA A 321 2.17 7.40 8.62
CA ALA A 321 2.86 7.16 7.36
C ALA A 321 4.35 7.42 7.57
N ARG A 322 5.20 6.46 7.17
CA ARG A 322 6.66 6.61 7.28
C ARG A 322 7.42 5.65 6.37
N LEU A 323 8.68 5.97 6.13
CA LEU A 323 9.65 4.98 5.66
C LEU A 323 10.02 4.04 6.81
N VAL A 324 10.19 2.76 6.47
CA VAL A 324 10.70 1.75 7.40
C VAL A 324 12.22 1.70 7.24
N PRO A 325 13.00 1.94 8.31
CA PRO A 325 14.45 1.83 8.24
C PRO A 325 14.87 0.43 7.77
N PRO A 326 15.94 0.31 6.96
CA PRO A 326 16.41 -0.98 6.43
C PRO A 326 16.61 -2.06 7.51
N GLU A 327 17.04 -1.67 8.71
CA GLU A 327 17.23 -2.57 9.85
C GLU A 327 15.92 -3.10 10.46
N LEU A 328 14.80 -2.41 10.22
CA LEU A 328 13.44 -2.80 10.64
C LEU A 328 12.60 -3.35 9.48
N THR A 329 13.16 -3.40 8.27
CA THR A 329 12.47 -3.94 7.10
C THR A 329 12.07 -5.39 7.36
N PRO A 330 10.79 -5.74 7.13
CA PRO A 330 10.33 -7.11 7.23
C PRO A 330 11.14 -8.03 6.31
N LYS A 331 11.78 -9.05 6.89
CA LYS A 331 12.50 -10.05 6.08
C LYS A 331 11.49 -11.06 5.57
N ILE A 332 11.25 -11.04 4.27
CA ILE A 332 10.48 -12.07 3.58
C ILE A 332 11.44 -13.21 3.29
N VAL A 333 11.26 -14.32 4.00
CA VAL A 333 12.02 -15.55 3.75
C VAL A 333 11.18 -16.40 2.81
N VAL A 334 11.68 -16.55 1.58
CA VAL A 334 11.15 -17.49 0.59
C VAL A 334 11.90 -18.81 0.76
N GLU A 335 11.26 -19.82 1.33
CA GLU A 335 11.81 -21.18 1.34
C GLU A 335 11.20 -21.99 0.19
N THR A 336 12.03 -22.42 -0.74
CA THR A 336 11.64 -23.37 -1.78
C THR A 336 11.74 -24.77 -1.19
N VAL A 337 10.60 -25.43 -0.99
CA VAL A 337 10.55 -26.83 -0.57
C VAL A 337 10.32 -27.68 -1.82
N THR A 338 11.33 -28.42 -2.22
CA THR A 338 11.20 -29.46 -3.25
C THR A 338 10.73 -30.75 -2.56
N GLU A 339 9.48 -31.15 -2.79
CA GLU A 339 9.00 -32.47 -2.40
C GLU A 339 9.15 -33.44 -3.58
N THR A 340 9.88 -34.53 -3.34
CA THR A 340 9.96 -35.66 -4.28
C THR A 340 8.91 -36.68 -3.87
N GLN A 341 7.92 -36.92 -4.73
CA GLN A 341 6.95 -38.00 -4.52
C GLN A 341 7.31 -39.17 -5.44
N GLU A 342 7.51 -40.35 -4.84
CA GLU A 342 7.65 -41.60 -5.58
C GLU A 342 6.26 -42.23 -5.75
N VAL A 343 5.79 -42.32 -7.00
CA VAL A 343 4.53 -42.99 -7.34
C VAL A 343 4.88 -44.37 -7.91
N THR A 344 4.37 -45.42 -7.28
CA THR A 344 4.52 -46.81 -7.75
C THR A 344 3.19 -47.32 -8.26
N GLU A 345 3.06 -47.49 -9.58
CA GLU A 345 1.91 -48.16 -10.18
C GLU A 345 2.24 -49.65 -10.44
N THR A 346 1.32 -50.53 -10.07
CA THR A 346 1.44 -51.98 -10.30
C THR A 346 0.31 -52.42 -11.22
N GLU A 347 0.65 -52.71 -12.48
CA GLU A 347 -0.29 -53.34 -13.40
C GLU A 347 -0.20 -54.86 -13.32
N THR A 348 -1.36 -55.52 -13.25
CA THR A 348 -1.46 -56.99 -13.26
C THR A 348 -2.23 -57.44 -14.49
N THR A 349 -1.54 -58.03 -15.45
CA THR A 349 -2.15 -58.54 -16.68
C THR A 349 -2.35 -60.06 -16.56
N THR A 350 -3.58 -60.52 -16.71
CA THR A 350 -3.90 -61.96 -16.66
C THR A 350 -4.20 -62.47 -18.07
N VAL A 351 -3.34 -63.35 -18.59
CA VAL A 351 -3.54 -64.00 -19.91
C VAL A 351 -4.05 -65.42 -19.69
N THR A 352 -5.16 -65.78 -20.34
CA THR A 352 -5.82 -67.10 -20.16
C THR A 352 -5.69 -67.94 -21.42
N GLU A 353 -4.73 -68.87 -21.44
CA GLU A 353 -4.69 -70.00 -22.38
C GLU A 353 -4.21 -71.28 -21.69
N THR A 354 -5.12 -72.23 -21.43
CA THR A 354 -4.94 -73.65 -20.99
C THR A 354 -4.02 -73.91 -19.76
N THR A 355 -3.30 -72.90 -19.28
CA THR A 355 -2.36 -72.85 -18.15
C THR A 355 -2.26 -71.39 -17.73
N THR A 356 -2.62 -71.07 -16.49
CA THR A 356 -2.61 -69.69 -15.97
C THR A 356 -1.18 -69.29 -15.60
N LEU A 357 -0.67 -68.21 -16.22
CA LEU A 357 0.59 -67.55 -15.84
C LEU A 357 0.27 -66.11 -15.43
N THR A 358 0.67 -65.74 -14.22
CA THR A 358 0.57 -64.37 -13.72
C THR A 358 1.93 -63.69 -13.86
N GLN A 359 1.98 -62.56 -14.57
CA GLN A 359 3.17 -61.74 -14.71
C GLN A 359 2.88 -60.38 -14.07
N THR A 360 3.76 -59.95 -13.17
CA THR A 360 3.68 -58.65 -12.50
C THR A 360 4.82 -57.78 -12.99
N THR A 361 4.49 -56.60 -13.50
CA THR A 361 5.46 -55.57 -13.90
C THR A 361 5.29 -54.38 -12.97
N THR A 362 6.40 -53.86 -12.45
CA THR A 362 6.41 -52.67 -11.58
C THR A 362 7.16 -51.56 -12.30
N GLU A 363 6.49 -50.45 -12.55
CA GLU A 363 7.12 -49.21 -13.04
C GLU A 363 7.17 -48.19 -11.89
N THR A 364 8.27 -47.45 -11.81
CA THR A 364 8.49 -46.43 -10.78
C THR A 364 8.63 -45.09 -11.49
N THR A 365 7.75 -44.15 -11.17
CA THR A 365 7.75 -42.80 -11.73
C THR A 365 8.04 -41.80 -10.63
N THR A 366 9.05 -40.95 -10.83
CA THR A 366 9.39 -39.86 -9.91
C THR A 366 8.70 -38.59 -10.38
N GLU A 367 7.81 -38.04 -9.56
CA GLU A 367 7.22 -36.71 -9.79
C GLU A 367 7.84 -35.71 -8.82
N GLU A 368 8.40 -34.61 -9.37
CA GLU A 368 8.91 -33.49 -8.59
C GLU A 368 7.80 -32.45 -8.42
N MET A 369 7.44 -32.14 -7.17
CA MET A 369 6.49 -31.08 -6.85
C MET A 369 7.21 -29.97 -6.09
N THR A 370 7.28 -28.78 -6.70
CA THR A 370 7.91 -27.61 -6.07
C THR A 370 6.84 -26.80 -5.34
N THR A 371 6.96 -26.68 -4.02
CA THR A 371 6.08 -25.83 -3.21
C THR A 371 6.89 -24.66 -2.65
N THR A 372 6.49 -23.44 -2.99
CA THR A 372 7.11 -22.22 -2.45
C THR A 372 6.36 -21.80 -1.18
N ILE A 373 7.05 -21.74 -0.05
CA ILE A 373 6.49 -21.26 1.22
C ILE A 373 7.11 -19.90 1.54
N THR A 374 6.28 -18.87 1.69
CA THR A 374 6.73 -17.52 2.04
C THR A 374 6.37 -17.21 3.48
N THR A 375 7.35 -16.84 4.30
CA THR A 375 7.14 -16.44 5.71
C THR A 375 7.74 -15.09 6.02
N THR A 376 7.05 -14.28 6.82
CA THR A 376 7.56 -13.03 7.39
C THR A 376 8.23 -13.30 8.73
N VAL A 377 9.43 -12.75 8.92
CA VAL A 377 10.13 -12.85 10.20
C VAL A 377 10.46 -11.45 10.71
N ALA A 378 9.97 -11.15 11.91
CA ALA A 378 10.38 -9.95 12.63
C ALA A 378 11.91 -10.00 12.91
N PRO A 379 12.59 -8.85 13.03
CA PRO A 379 14.06 -8.78 13.15
C PRO A 379 14.64 -9.70 14.25
N ASP A 380 13.92 -9.87 15.36
CA ASP A 380 14.38 -10.66 16.51
C ASP A 380 13.91 -12.13 16.51
N ALA A 381 13.01 -12.50 15.59
CA ALA A 381 12.37 -13.82 15.56
C ALA A 381 13.05 -14.84 14.64
N VAL A 382 14.10 -14.43 13.91
CA VAL A 382 14.78 -15.19 12.85
C VAL A 382 15.20 -16.59 13.34
N THR A 383 15.71 -16.71 14.55
CA THR A 383 16.19 -18.00 15.09
C THR A 383 15.05 -18.92 15.53
N LEU A 384 13.93 -18.38 16.00
CA LEU A 384 12.79 -19.16 16.51
C LEU A 384 11.88 -19.65 15.37
N ALA A 385 11.69 -18.85 14.32
CA ALA A 385 10.89 -19.22 13.15
C ALA A 385 11.50 -20.40 12.38
N ILE A 386 12.83 -20.39 12.17
CA ILE A 386 13.56 -21.49 11.53
C ILE A 386 13.36 -22.81 12.31
N ILE A 387 13.42 -22.76 13.64
CA ILE A 387 13.22 -23.95 14.49
C ILE A 387 11.76 -24.44 14.43
N GLY A 388 10.78 -23.53 14.42
CA GLY A 388 9.35 -23.87 14.36
C GLY A 388 8.94 -24.50 13.03
N ILE A 389 9.45 -23.97 11.91
CA ILE A 389 9.18 -24.48 10.57
C ILE A 389 9.81 -25.87 10.37
N ILE A 390 11.06 -26.07 10.81
CA ILE A 390 11.71 -27.39 10.80
C ILE A 390 10.90 -28.42 11.61
N ALA A 391 10.37 -28.03 12.78
CA ALA A 391 9.57 -28.92 13.61
C ALA A 391 8.22 -29.30 12.97
N LEU A 392 7.59 -28.37 12.25
CA LEU A 392 6.31 -28.60 11.57
C LEU A 392 6.49 -29.51 10.34
N ILE A 393 7.57 -29.33 9.59
CA ILE A 393 7.94 -30.17 8.44
C ILE A 393 8.28 -31.59 8.89
N ILE A 394 9.06 -31.76 9.96
CA ILE A 394 9.33 -33.09 10.53
C ILE A 394 8.03 -33.76 10.99
N GLY A 395 7.12 -33.01 11.63
CA GLY A 395 5.82 -33.53 12.06
C GLY A 395 4.95 -34.01 10.90
N PHE A 396 4.96 -33.30 9.78
CA PHE A 396 4.16 -33.64 8.60
C PHE A 396 4.73 -34.84 7.83
N VAL A 397 6.06 -34.88 7.62
CA VAL A 397 6.76 -36.01 6.99
C VAL A 397 6.60 -37.30 7.81
N VAL A 398 6.74 -37.22 9.13
CA VAL A 398 6.51 -38.37 10.02
C VAL A 398 5.04 -38.80 10.01
N GLY A 399 4.11 -37.84 9.94
CA GLY A 399 2.68 -38.12 9.82
C GLY A 399 2.29 -38.88 8.56
N MET A 400 2.90 -38.57 7.41
CA MET A 400 2.66 -39.27 6.14
C MET A 400 3.30 -40.67 6.11
N VAL A 401 4.53 -40.82 6.60
CA VAL A 401 5.22 -42.12 6.67
C VAL A 401 4.48 -43.09 7.61
N LEU A 402 3.83 -42.59 8.66
CA LEU A 402 3.03 -43.42 9.57
C LEU A 402 1.63 -43.74 9.02
N LYS A 403 1.09 -42.93 8.10
CA LYS A 403 -0.20 -43.20 7.44
C LYS A 403 -0.09 -44.20 6.29
N GLY A 404 1.08 -44.31 5.65
CA GLY A 404 1.39 -45.31 4.61
C GLY A 404 1.71 -46.72 5.11
N LYS A 405 1.66 -46.97 6.44
CA LYS A 405 1.91 -48.29 7.06
C LYS A 405 0.67 -48.93 7.72
N ARG A 406 -0.53 -48.58 7.29
CA ARG A 406 -1.78 -49.24 7.73
C ARG A 406 -2.41 -50.05 6.63
#